data_AF-A0A6H1N4C7-F1
#
_entry.id   AF-A0A6H1N4C7-F1
#
_cell.length_a   1.000
_cell.length_b   1.000
_cell.length_c   1.000
_cell.angle_alpha   90.00
_cell.angle_beta   90.00
_cell.angle_gamma   90.00
#
_symmetry.space_group_name_H-M   'P 1'
#
loop_
_entity.id
_entity.type
_entity.pdbx_description
1 polymer ?
#
loop_
_entity_poly.entity_id
_entity_poly.type
_entity_poly.pdbx_seq_one_letter_code
_entity_poly.pdbx_strand_id
1 'polypeptide(L)' 'MNICGRCDQPVRDGEEYTEHRIDSPSLGGTTVYLHLWCKRVEIQTAPASEIRRYH' A
#
# COMPACT_ATOMS: atom_id res chain seq x y z
N MET A 1 0.11 5.49 -15.61
CA MET A 1 1.44 5.42 -14.96
C MET A 1 1.24 4.83 -13.60
N ASN A 2 1.69 3.59 -13.39
CA ASN A 2 1.52 2.89 -12.12
C ASN A 2 2.75 3.19 -11.24
N ILE A 3 2.53 3.50 -9.97
CA ILE A 3 3.61 3.75 -9.01
C ILE A 3 3.64 2.57 -8.04
N CYS A 4 4.84 2.05 -7.77
CA CYS A 4 5.01 0.97 -6.81
C CYS A 4 4.79 1.48 -5.39
N GLY A 5 3.77 0.98 -4.72
CA GLY A 5 3.45 1.36 -3.32
C GLY A 5 4.47 0.90 -2.27
N ARG A 6 5.59 0.30 -2.67
CA ARG A 6 6.70 -0.12 -1.76
C ARG A 6 7.93 0.78 -1.85
N CYS A 7 8.32 1.20 -3.05
CA CYS A 7 9.55 1.96 -3.29
C CYS A 7 9.31 3.35 -3.88
N ASP A 8 8.05 3.71 -4.13
CA ASP A 8 7.63 4.97 -4.75
C ASP A 8 8.25 5.23 -6.13
N GLN A 9 8.76 4.19 -6.78
CA GLN A 9 9.27 4.25 -8.15
C GLN A 9 8.18 3.86 -9.16
N PRO A 10 8.22 4.41 -10.38
CA PRO A 10 7.30 4.03 -11.43
C PRO A 10 7.49 2.57 -11.85
N VAL A 11 6.37 1.88 -12.09
CA VAL A 11 6.34 0.60 -12.79
C VAL A 11 6.36 0.91 -14.29
N ARG A 12 7.41 0.47 -14.99
CA ARG A 12 7.59 0.73 -16.43
C ARG A 12 6.78 -0.28 -17.25
N ASP A 13 6.39 0.11 -18.45
CA ASP A 13 5.74 -0.79 -19.40
C ASP A 13 6.65 -2.00 -19.73
N GLY A 14 6.09 -3.20 -19.59
CA GLY A 14 6.82 -4.47 -19.75
C GLY A 14 7.50 -5.00 -18.49
N GLU A 15 7.51 -4.25 -17.38
CA GLU A 15 7.93 -4.80 -16.09
C GLU A 15 6.82 -5.64 -15.45
N GLU A 16 7.20 -6.76 -14.85
CA GLU A 16 6.26 -7.59 -14.10
C GLU A 16 5.93 -6.96 -12.74
N TYR A 17 4.63 -6.88 -12.43
CA TYR A 17 4.12 -6.33 -11.20
C TYR A 17 2.95 -7.15 -10.65
N THR A 18 2.63 -6.97 -9.37
CA THR A 18 1.42 -7.47 -8.73
C THR A 18 0.48 -6.32 -8.40
N GLU A 19 -0.82 -6.55 -8.54
CA GLU A 19 -1.85 -5.61 -8.10
C GLU A 19 -2.57 -6.11 -6.85
N HIS A 20 -2.83 -5.19 -5.92
CA HIS A 20 -3.62 -5.46 -4.72
C HIS A 20 -4.73 -4.44 -4.62
N ARG A 21 -5.96 -4.92 -4.71
CA ARG A 21 -7.14 -4.11 -4.42
C ARG A 21 -7.36 -4.08 -2.91
N ILE A 22 -7.38 -2.87 -2.36
CA ILE A 22 -7.70 -2.60 -0.97
C ILE A 22 -9.10 -2.00 -0.96
N ASP A 23 -10.11 -2.80 -0.70
CA ASP A 23 -11.47 -2.32 -0.53
C ASP A 23 -11.60 -1.74 0.88
N SER A 24 -11.70 -0.42 0.97
CA SER A 24 -11.94 0.29 2.22
C SER A 24 -13.39 0.78 2.25
N PRO A 25 -14.22 0.34 3.21
CA PRO A 25 -15.64 0.68 3.26
C PRO A 25 -15.91 2.18 3.45
N SER A 26 -14.91 2.95 3.90
CA SER A 26 -15.03 4.37 4.21
C SER A 26 -14.41 5.31 3.16
N LEU A 27 -13.52 4.83 2.30
CA LEU A 27 -12.74 5.69 1.37
C LEU A 27 -12.89 5.33 -0.11
N GLY A 28 -13.68 4.30 -0.44
CA GLY A 28 -13.68 3.70 -1.77
C GLY A 28 -12.43 2.83 -1.96
N GLY A 29 -12.56 1.74 -2.70
CA GLY A 29 -11.44 0.84 -2.92
C GLY A 29 -10.27 1.53 -3.63
N THR A 30 -9.03 1.24 -3.21
CA THR A 30 -7.81 1.69 -3.88
C THR A 30 -7.06 0.50 -4.45
N THR A 31 -6.49 0.66 -5.65
CA THR A 31 -5.61 -0.35 -6.25
C THR A 31 -4.16 0.07 -6.01
N VAL A 32 -3.37 -0.84 -5.43
CA VAL A 32 -1.94 -0.65 -5.19
C VAL A 32 -1.16 -1.55 -6.15
N TYR A 33 -0.20 -0.97 -6.87
CA TYR A 33 0.71 -1.70 -7.76
C TYR A 33 2.05 -1.93 -7.06
N LEU A 34 2.66 -3.09 -7.27
CA LEU A 34 3.93 -3.49 -6.63
C LEU A 34 4.85 -4.18 -7.63
N HIS A 35 6.11 -3.77 -7.73
CA HIS A 35 7.12 -4.54 -8.48
C HIS A 35 7.31 -5.93 -7.86
N LEU A 36 7.49 -6.97 -8.69
CA LEU A 36 7.78 -8.33 -8.19
C LEU A 36 9.12 -8.42 -7.44
N TRP A 37 10.11 -7.63 -7.84
CA TRP A 37 11.42 -7.57 -7.20
C TRP A 37 11.45 -6.72 -5.92
N CYS A 38 10.43 -5.88 -5.68
CA CYS A 38 10.35 -5.08 -4.47
C CYS A 38 10.11 -6.01 -3.28
N LYS A 39 11.11 -6.17 -2.40
CA LYS A 39 10.90 -6.87 -1.13
C LYS A 39 9.88 -6.13 -0.28
N ARG A 40 9.02 -6.89 0.42
CA ARG A 40 8.05 -6.33 1.35
C ARG A 40 8.80 -5.61 2.45
N VAL A 41 8.68 -4.28 2.51
CA VAL A 41 9.03 -3.56 3.73
C VAL A 41 8.00 -4.01 4.76
N GLU A 42 8.45 -4.62 5.86
CA GLU A 42 7.56 -4.93 6.96
C GLU A 42 7.06 -3.59 7.50
N ILE A 43 5.87 -3.19 7.05
CA ILE A 43 5.21 -2.00 7.58
C ILE A 43 4.84 -2.40 9.01
N GLN A 44 5.69 -1.99 9.96
CA GLN A 44 5.36 -2.06 11.37
C GLN A 44 4.08 -1.26 11.53
N THR A 45 2.97 -1.95 11.75
CA THR A 45 1.72 -1.35 12.16
C THR A 45 2.05 -0.55 13.41
N ALA A 46 2.13 0.79 13.28
CA ALA A 46 2.25 1.64 14.45
C ALA A 46 1.11 1.22 15.40
N PRO A 47 1.38 0.93 16.68
CA PRO A 47 0.31 0.58 17.60
C PRO A 47 -0.69 1.74 17.53
N ALA A 48 -1.94 1.40 17.21
CA ALA A 48 -3.04 2.36 17.23
C ALA A 48 -2.99 3.01 18.61
N SER A 49 -2.51 4.25 18.66
CA SER A 49 -2.39 4.97 19.91
C SER A 49 -3.81 5.20 20.39
N GLU A 50 -4.19 4.38 21.38
CA GLU A 50 -5.22 4.57 22.38
C GLU A 50 -5.96 5.91 22.22
N ILE A 51 -7.12 5.88 21.56
CA ILE A 51 -8.08 6.98 21.59
C ILE A 51 -8.51 7.11 23.06
N ARG A 52 -7.81 7.95 23.82
CA ARG A 52 -8.21 8.31 25.18
C ARG A 52 -9.53 9.07 25.10
N ARG A 53 -10.60 8.37 25.45
CA ARG A 53 -11.91 8.98 25.80
C ARG A 53 -11.65 9.94 26.96
N TYR A 54 -11.91 11.24 26.74
CA TYR A 54 -12.12 12.17 27.84
C TYR A 54 -13.56 12.02 28.33
N HIS A 55 -13.65 12.01 29.65
CA HIS A 55 -14.82 11.75 30.50
C HIS A 55 -15.76 12.95 30.57
#